data_AF-A0A7S1P953-F1
#
_entry.id   AF-A0A7S1P953-F1
#
_cell.length_a   1.000
_cell.length_b   1.000
_cell.length_c   1.000
_cell.angle_alpha   90.00
_cell.angle_beta   90.00
_cell.angle_gamma   90.00
#
_symmetry.space_group_name_H-M   'P 1'
#
loop_
_entity.id
_entity.type
_entity.pdbx_description
1 polymer ?
#
loop_
_entity_poly.entity_id
_entity_poly.type
_entity_poly.pdbx_seq_one_letter_code
_entity_poly.pdbx_strand_id
1 'polypeptide(L)'
;QRQQREQPEQPQQPPFPFFTNQQRSPPPTNLLTTEATATPTSGGAYAASTPTTFGVAVLWVAFVCMALSTLYFISQSAGYDIEMRKFHYVSAGITAIAALAYMCMALGIGVSADPYGRSFYWGRYLDWTFTTPLLLVDLGLLAGVHWNELT
;
A
#
# COMPACT_ATOMS: atom_id res chain seq x y z
N GLN A 1 -69.03 28.50 25.67
CA GLN A 1 -68.54 29.40 24.60
C GLN A 1 -67.03 29.26 24.54
N ARG A 2 -66.49 28.93 23.36
CA ARG A 2 -65.08 29.04 22.93
C ARG A 2 -64.04 28.50 23.93
N GLN A 3 -63.50 27.31 23.76
CA GLN A 3 -62.30 27.11 22.94
C GLN A 3 -62.17 25.59 22.68
N GLN A 4 -62.71 25.08 21.57
CA GLN A 4 -61.81 24.60 20.52
C GLN A 4 -60.74 25.64 20.22
N ARG A 5 -59.54 25.46 20.77
CA ARG A 5 -58.32 25.95 20.13
C ARG A 5 -57.14 25.11 20.64
N GLU A 6 -56.60 24.35 19.68
CA GLU A 6 -55.18 24.03 19.55
C GLU A 6 -54.63 23.00 20.54
N GLN A 7 -54.82 21.72 20.17
CA GLN A 7 -53.79 20.71 20.43
C GLN A 7 -52.49 21.26 19.79
N PRO A 8 -51.40 21.45 20.54
CA PRO A 8 -50.12 21.75 19.91
C PRO A 8 -49.71 20.50 19.12
N GLU A 9 -49.59 20.62 17.80
CA GLU A 9 -48.93 19.62 16.97
C GLU A 9 -47.59 19.26 17.64
N GLN A 10 -47.42 18.00 18.03
CA GLN A 10 -46.10 17.52 18.41
C GLN A 10 -45.18 17.72 17.20
N PRO A 11 -43.98 18.30 17.36
CA PRO A 11 -43.02 18.39 16.28
C PRO A 11 -42.79 16.99 15.73
N GLN A 12 -43.23 16.73 14.50
CA GLN A 12 -43.01 15.47 13.83
C GLN A 12 -41.49 15.27 13.76
N GLN A 13 -40.99 14.31 14.55
CA GLN A 13 -39.57 13.96 14.50
C GLN A 13 -39.25 13.55 13.05
N PRO A 14 -38.20 14.11 12.42
CA PRO A 14 -37.81 13.65 11.10
C PRO A 14 -37.52 12.14 11.17
N PRO A 15 -37.88 11.36 10.14
CA PRO A 15 -37.84 9.90 10.18
C PRO A 15 -36.43 9.30 10.33
N PHE A 16 -35.39 10.13 10.36
CA PHE A 16 -34.01 9.74 10.57
C PHE A 16 -33.31 10.79 11.45
N PRO A 17 -32.47 10.38 12.41
CA PRO A 17 -31.66 11.33 13.16
C PRO A 17 -30.67 12.00 12.20
N PHE A 18 -30.96 13.24 11.82
CA PHE A 18 -30.00 14.11 11.16
C PHE A 18 -28.88 14.36 12.16
N PHE A 19 -27.67 13.86 11.86
CA PHE A 19 -26.45 14.04 12.64
C PHE A 19 -26.22 15.53 12.90
N THR A 20 -26.75 16.02 14.01
CA THR A 20 -26.40 17.33 14.54
C THR A 20 -25.05 17.13 15.19
N ASN A 21 -24.02 17.78 14.65
CA ASN A 21 -22.65 17.73 15.13
C ASN A 21 -22.62 18.37 16.53
N GLN A 22 -23.01 17.59 17.54
CA GLN A 22 -22.97 17.94 18.95
C GLN A 22 -21.50 17.94 19.36
N GLN A 23 -20.92 19.14 19.27
CA GLN A 23 -19.62 19.51 19.79
C GLN A 23 -19.59 19.16 21.29
N ARG A 24 -19.15 17.94 21.60
CA ARG A 24 -18.98 17.45 22.97
C ARG A 24 -17.97 18.34 23.66
N SER A 25 -18.46 19.30 24.44
CA SER A 25 -17.62 20.16 25.28
C SER A 25 -16.95 19.28 26.34
N PRO A 26 -15.61 19.27 26.48
CA PRO A 26 -14.99 18.61 27.62
C PRO A 26 -15.31 19.37 28.91
N PRO A 27 -15.50 18.67 30.05
CA PRO A 27 -15.82 19.32 31.33
C PRO A 27 -14.67 20.24 31.79
N PRO A 28 -14.99 21.34 32.50
CA PRO A 28 -13.99 22.30 32.94
C PRO A 28 -13.21 21.75 34.14
N THR A 29 -11.96 21.34 33.90
CA THR A 29 -10.96 21.19 34.97
C THR A 29 -10.04 22.41 34.92
N ASN A 30 -10.13 23.24 35.96
CA ASN A 30 -9.46 24.53 36.16
C ASN A 30 -7.99 24.54 35.71
N LEU A 31 -7.63 25.41 34.76
CA LEU A 31 -7.07 26.77 34.96
C LEU A 31 -5.68 26.79 35.64
N LEU A 32 -4.67 26.35 34.91
CA LEU A 32 -3.35 26.98 34.96
C LEU A 32 -3.02 27.45 33.53
N THR A 33 -3.24 28.75 33.35
CA THR A 33 -2.55 29.67 32.46
C THR A 33 -1.66 29.02 31.41
N THR A 34 -2.12 29.03 30.17
CA THR A 34 -1.43 29.77 29.10
C THR A 34 -2.47 29.99 28.02
N GLU A 35 -2.80 31.26 27.82
CA GLU A 35 -3.47 31.71 26.61
C GLU A 35 -2.69 31.16 25.42
N ALA A 36 -3.22 30.09 24.81
CA ALA A 36 -2.80 29.73 23.48
C ALA A 36 -3.35 30.82 22.57
N THR A 37 -2.56 31.90 22.42
CA THR A 37 -2.63 32.79 21.27
C THR A 37 -2.72 31.89 20.04
N ALA A 38 -3.94 31.75 19.53
CA ALA A 38 -4.23 30.95 18.36
C ALA A 38 -3.70 31.71 17.13
N THR A 39 -2.39 31.65 16.92
CA THR A 39 -1.84 31.74 15.57
C THR A 39 -2.49 30.62 14.77
N PRO A 40 -3.09 30.90 13.60
CA PRO A 40 -3.52 29.84 12.70
C PRO A 40 -2.24 29.20 12.14
N THR A 41 -1.64 28.26 12.86
CA THR A 41 -0.57 27.42 12.32
C THR A 41 -1.24 26.48 11.34
N SER A 42 -1.19 26.87 10.07
CA SER A 42 -1.48 26.05 8.89
C SER A 42 -0.98 24.62 9.08
N GLY A 43 -1.89 23.65 8.96
CA GLY A 43 -1.59 22.24 8.73
C GLY A 43 -0.96 21.54 9.92
N GLY A 44 -1.66 20.55 10.48
CA GLY A 44 -0.99 19.53 11.29
C GLY A 44 0.13 18.92 10.45
N ALA A 45 1.37 19.29 10.75
CA ALA A 45 2.54 18.77 10.07
C ALA A 45 2.61 17.28 10.42
N TYR A 46 2.09 16.44 9.53
CA TYR A 46 2.39 15.02 9.55
C TYR A 46 3.92 14.93 9.51
N ALA A 47 4.55 14.44 10.58
CA ALA A 47 5.99 14.27 10.59
C ALA A 47 6.35 13.45 9.35
N ALA A 48 7.23 13.99 8.50
CA ALA A 48 7.63 13.30 7.29
C ALA A 48 8.11 11.89 7.65
N SER A 49 7.33 10.88 7.27
CA SER A 49 7.63 9.47 7.48
C SER A 49 8.73 9.09 6.51
N THR A 50 9.97 9.39 6.87
CA THR A 50 11.13 8.82 6.18
C THR A 50 11.13 7.31 6.38
N PRO A 51 11.66 6.54 5.41
CA PRO A 51 11.79 5.09 5.55
C PRO A 51 12.48 4.76 6.88
N THR A 52 11.80 4.01 7.74
CA THR A 52 12.38 3.60 9.02
C THR A 52 13.52 2.61 8.78
N THR A 53 14.50 2.56 9.69
CA THR A 53 15.60 1.60 9.63
C THR A 53 15.10 0.15 9.50
N PHE A 54 13.97 -0.15 10.16
CA PHE A 54 13.31 -1.44 10.04
C PHE A 54 12.78 -1.69 8.62
N GLY A 55 12.11 -0.71 8.00
CA GLY A 55 11.63 -0.84 6.62
C GLY A 55 12.77 -1.10 5.63
N VAL A 56 13.88 -0.38 5.77
CA VAL A 56 15.08 -0.60 4.93
C VAL A 56 15.68 -1.99 5.17
N ALA A 57 15.76 -2.45 6.41
CA ALA A 57 16.26 -3.80 6.73
C ALA A 57 15.41 -4.90 6.07
N VAL A 58 14.08 -4.78 6.09
CA VAL A 58 13.18 -5.73 5.42
C VAL A 58 13.40 -5.74 3.91
N LEU A 59 13.65 -4.59 3.28
CA LEU A 59 13.96 -4.52 1.85
C LEU A 59 15.25 -5.27 1.50
N TRP A 60 16.29 -5.15 2.33
CA TRP A 60 17.53 -5.91 2.17
C TRP A 60 17.33 -7.42 2.36
N VAL A 61 16.55 -7.83 3.36
CA VAL A 61 16.21 -9.24 3.57
C VAL A 61 15.46 -9.81 2.36
N ALA A 62 14.47 -9.07 1.85
CA ALA A 62 13.73 -9.46 0.66
C ALA A 62 14.64 -9.58 -0.57
N PHE A 63 15.57 -8.64 -0.77
CA PHE A 63 16.57 -8.71 -1.83
C PHE A 63 17.42 -9.98 -1.72
N VAL A 64 18.01 -10.26 -0.54
CA VAL A 64 18.87 -11.43 -0.35
C VAL A 64 18.09 -12.72 -0.59
N CYS A 65 16.86 -12.80 -0.08
CA CYS A 65 15.98 -13.95 -0.30
C CYS A 65 15.72 -14.18 -1.79
N MET A 66 15.31 -13.15 -2.53
CA MET A 66 15.03 -13.24 -3.97
C MET A 66 16.30 -13.54 -4.80
N ALA A 67 17.45 -12.97 -4.41
CA ALA A 67 18.73 -13.22 -5.06
C ALA A 67 19.16 -14.68 -4.88
N LEU A 68 19.01 -15.24 -3.66
CA LEU A 68 19.30 -16.65 -3.39
C LEU A 68 18.37 -17.58 -4.18
N SER A 69 17.07 -17.27 -4.26
CA SER A 69 16.12 -18.03 -5.09
C SER A 69 16.52 -18.01 -6.57
N THR A 70 16.95 -16.85 -7.08
CA THR A 70 17.42 -16.72 -8.47
C THR A 70 18.67 -17.57 -8.71
N LEU A 71 19.65 -17.52 -7.80
CA LEU A 71 20.86 -18.35 -7.90
C LEU A 71 20.54 -19.85 -7.82
N TYR A 72 19.62 -20.24 -6.95
CA TYR A 72 19.16 -21.62 -6.86
C TYR A 72 18.56 -22.09 -8.19
N PHE A 73 17.63 -21.34 -8.78
CA PHE A 73 17.03 -21.71 -10.07
C PHE A 73 18.05 -21.73 -11.21
N ILE A 74 19.00 -20.79 -11.24
CA ILE A 74 20.09 -20.79 -12.23
C ILE A 74 20.96 -22.05 -12.07
N SER A 75 21.37 -22.38 -10.84
CA SER A 75 22.18 -23.58 -10.57
C SER A 75 21.44 -24.87 -10.96
N GLN A 76 20.14 -24.94 -10.68
CA GLN A 76 19.29 -26.06 -11.04
C GLN A 76 19.13 -26.16 -12.57
N SER A 77 19.00 -25.04 -13.28
CA SER A 77 18.83 -25.00 -14.74
C SER A 77 20.03 -25.57 -15.53
N ALA A 78 21.24 -25.51 -14.95
CA ALA A 78 22.44 -26.03 -15.58
C ALA A 78 22.42 -27.57 -15.77
N GLY A 79 21.66 -28.29 -14.94
CA GLY A 79 21.57 -29.75 -14.95
C GLY A 79 20.48 -30.37 -15.84
N TYR A 80 19.58 -29.57 -16.43
CA TYR A 80 18.46 -30.09 -17.25
C TYR A 80 18.60 -29.81 -18.74
N ASP A 81 17.94 -30.67 -19.54
CA ASP A 81 17.88 -30.63 -21.00
C ASP A 81 17.19 -29.38 -21.56
N ILE A 82 17.54 -28.96 -22.78
CA ILE A 82 17.24 -27.62 -23.33
C ILE A 82 15.72 -27.29 -23.38
N GLU A 83 14.86 -28.31 -23.49
CA GLU A 83 13.40 -28.13 -23.57
C GLU A 83 12.76 -27.79 -22.23
N MET A 84 13.24 -28.37 -21.12
CA MET A 84 12.73 -28.12 -19.76
C MET A 84 13.29 -26.82 -19.15
N ARG A 85 14.36 -26.27 -19.75
CA ARG A 85 15.02 -25.05 -19.28
C ARG A 85 14.16 -23.80 -19.39
N LYS A 86 13.25 -23.72 -20.37
CA LYS A 86 12.40 -22.54 -20.60
C LYS A 86 11.58 -22.20 -19.35
N PHE A 87 11.05 -23.21 -18.67
CA PHE A 87 10.31 -23.06 -17.43
C PHE A 87 11.18 -22.50 -16.30
N HIS A 88 12.37 -23.07 -16.09
CA HIS A 88 13.29 -22.58 -15.06
C HIS A 88 13.78 -21.14 -15.32
N TYR A 89 13.94 -20.76 -16.60
CA TYR A 89 14.31 -19.39 -16.96
C TYR A 89 13.19 -18.37 -16.69
N VAL A 90 11.92 -18.74 -16.86
CA VAL A 90 10.79 -17.86 -16.56
C VAL A 90 10.71 -17.59 -15.05
N SER A 91 10.75 -18.63 -14.23
CA SER A 91 10.72 -18.46 -12.76
C SER A 91 11.97 -17.72 -12.25
N ALA A 92 13.16 -18.01 -12.79
CA ALA A 92 14.38 -17.27 -12.48
C ALA A 92 14.31 -15.80 -12.91
N GLY A 93 13.66 -15.50 -14.05
CA GLY A 93 13.42 -14.15 -14.53
C GLY A 93 12.49 -13.37 -13.59
N ILE A 94 11.42 -13.99 -13.09
CA ILE A 94 10.51 -13.38 -12.12
C ILE A 94 11.25 -13.03 -10.83
N THR A 95 12.01 -13.97 -10.26
CA THR A 95 12.77 -13.71 -9.03
C THR A 95 13.89 -12.69 -9.24
N ALA A 96 14.50 -12.64 -10.42
CA ALA A 96 15.52 -11.66 -10.76
C ALA A 96 14.95 -10.23 -10.85
N ILE A 97 13.79 -10.06 -11.48
CA ILE A 97 13.10 -8.76 -11.56
C ILE A 97 12.70 -8.30 -10.15
N ALA A 98 12.14 -9.20 -9.34
CA ALA A 98 11.80 -8.90 -7.95
C ALA A 98 13.04 -8.50 -7.13
N ALA A 99 14.15 -9.22 -7.29
CA ALA A 99 15.42 -8.89 -6.62
C ALA A 99 15.90 -7.47 -6.99
N LEU A 100 15.87 -7.11 -8.28
CA LEU A 100 16.21 -5.75 -8.73
C LEU A 100 15.28 -4.70 -8.13
N ALA A 101 13.97 -4.95 -8.08
CA ALA A 101 13.02 -4.03 -7.47
C ALA A 101 13.25 -3.80 -5.97
N TYR A 102 13.49 -4.87 -5.21
CA TYR A 102 13.83 -4.77 -3.78
C TYR A 102 15.18 -4.08 -3.55
N MET A 103 16.17 -4.31 -4.42
CA MET A 103 17.44 -3.59 -4.40
C MET A 103 17.23 -2.09 -4.63
N CYS A 104 16.50 -1.70 -5.68
CA CYS A 104 16.21 -0.30 -5.97
C CYS A 104 15.52 0.38 -4.78
N MET A 105 14.51 -0.25 -4.20
CA MET A 105 13.82 0.31 -3.02
C MET A 105 14.73 0.40 -1.79
N ALA A 106 15.63 -0.57 -1.59
CA ALA A 106 16.62 -0.53 -0.51
C ALA A 106 17.64 0.62 -0.69
N LEU A 107 17.97 0.95 -1.94
CA LEU A 107 18.80 2.10 -2.32
C LEU A 107 18.04 3.45 -2.27
N GLY A 108 16.74 3.44 -1.99
CA GLY A 108 15.89 4.63 -1.97
C GLY A 108 15.36 5.05 -3.36
N ILE A 109 15.66 4.29 -4.40
CA ILE A 109 15.12 4.46 -5.75
C ILE A 109 13.75 3.78 -5.79
N GLY A 110 12.71 4.47 -6.27
CA GLY A 110 11.35 3.92 -6.19
C GLY A 110 10.57 4.31 -4.93
N VAL A 111 11.08 5.27 -4.16
CA VAL A 111 10.40 5.83 -2.98
C VAL A 111 10.29 7.34 -3.13
N SER A 112 9.09 7.87 -2.98
CA SER A 112 8.82 9.31 -3.02
C SER A 112 8.02 9.71 -1.80
N ALA A 113 8.31 10.87 -1.22
CA ALA A 113 7.55 11.39 -0.10
C ALA A 113 6.48 12.36 -0.62
N ASP A 114 5.24 12.18 -0.17
CA ASP A 114 4.18 13.15 -0.40
C ASP A 114 4.48 14.47 0.34
N PRO A 115 3.94 15.62 -0.12
CA PRO A 115 4.04 16.90 0.60
C PRO A 115 3.48 16.83 2.03
N TYR A 116 2.61 15.85 2.29
CA TYR A 116 2.00 15.55 3.58
C TYR A 116 2.77 14.49 4.38
N GLY A 117 4.04 14.25 4.06
CA GLY A 117 4.92 13.42 4.87
C GLY A 117 4.67 11.92 4.81
N ARG A 118 3.99 11.39 3.79
CA ARG A 118 3.80 9.94 3.61
C ARG A 118 4.79 9.37 2.60
N SER A 119 5.53 8.32 2.97
CA SER A 119 6.35 7.57 2.00
C SER A 119 5.49 6.73 1.05
N PHE A 120 5.68 6.95 -0.25
CA PHE A 120 5.04 6.24 -1.35
C PHE A 120 6.08 5.41 -2.12
N TYR A 121 5.93 4.08 -2.07
CA TYR A 121 6.87 3.12 -2.68
C TYR A 121 6.43 2.78 -4.10
N TRP A 122 6.62 3.71 -5.03
CA TRP A 122 6.19 3.54 -6.40
C TRP A 122 6.97 2.45 -7.17
N GLY A 123 8.18 2.09 -6.70
CA GLY A 123 9.00 1.03 -7.28
C GLY A 123 8.30 -0.34 -7.30
N ARG A 124 7.36 -0.59 -6.38
CA ARG A 124 6.53 -1.82 -6.38
C ARG A 124 5.62 -1.92 -7.59
N TYR A 125 5.11 -0.80 -8.08
CA TYR A 125 4.22 -0.81 -9.23
C TYR A 125 4.98 -1.09 -10.52
N LEU A 126 6.23 -0.62 -10.64
CA LEU A 126 7.10 -1.05 -11.75
C LEU A 126 7.36 -2.56 -11.71
N ASP A 127 7.74 -3.10 -10.55
CA ASP A 127 7.92 -4.55 -10.39
C ASP A 127 6.68 -5.33 -10.84
N TRP A 128 5.50 -4.92 -10.37
CA TRP A 128 4.23 -5.54 -10.74
C TRP A 128 3.91 -5.46 -12.22
N THR A 129 4.27 -4.39 -12.93
CA THR A 129 4.03 -4.31 -14.38
C THR A 129 4.76 -5.39 -15.18
N PHE A 130 5.87 -5.93 -14.67
CA PHE A 130 6.62 -7.00 -15.32
C PHE A 130 6.34 -8.37 -14.70
N THR A 131 6.31 -8.48 -13.37
CA THR A 131 6.12 -9.77 -12.70
C THR A 131 4.70 -10.30 -12.84
N THR A 132 3.67 -9.45 -12.90
CA THR A 132 2.27 -9.93 -13.06
C THR A 132 2.00 -10.58 -14.42
N PRO A 133 2.36 -10.00 -15.59
CA PRO A 133 2.19 -10.71 -16.85
C PRO A 133 3.09 -11.94 -16.95
N LEU A 134 4.32 -11.88 -16.43
CA LEU A 134 5.22 -13.05 -16.44
C LEU A 134 4.67 -14.20 -15.59
N LEU A 135 4.06 -13.93 -14.44
CA LEU A 135 3.42 -14.96 -13.61
C LEU A 135 2.23 -15.61 -14.33
N LEU A 136 1.46 -14.84 -15.10
CA LEU A 136 0.38 -15.39 -15.91
C LEU A 136 0.91 -16.28 -17.04
N VAL A 137 2.04 -15.90 -17.67
CA VAL A 137 2.72 -16.74 -18.66
C VAL A 137 3.25 -18.02 -18.00
N ASP A 138 3.88 -17.93 -16.83
CA ASP A 138 4.39 -19.09 -16.09
C ASP A 138 3.27 -20.08 -15.73
N LEU A 139 2.12 -19.56 -15.27
CA LEU A 139 0.92 -20.36 -15.01
C LEU A 139 0.30 -20.94 -16.28
N GLY A 140 0.28 -20.20 -17.39
CA GLY A 140 -0.19 -20.70 -18.68
C GLY A 140 0.66 -21.86 -19.20
N LEU A 141 1.98 -21.77 -19.05
CA LEU A 141 2.91 -22.85 -19.39
C LEU A 141 2.73 -24.07 -18.47
N LEU A 142 2.49 -23.86 -17.17
CA LEU A 142 2.15 -24.94 -16.23
C LEU A 142 0.81 -25.61 -16.57
N ALA A 143 -0.16 -24.84 -17.08
CA ALA A 143 -1.46 -25.35 -17.52
C ALA A 143 -1.39 -26.11 -18.87
N GLY A 144 -0.22 -26.13 -19.53
CA GLY A 144 -0.01 -26.82 -20.80
C GLY A 144 -0.37 -26.02 -22.04
N VAL A 145 -0.53 -24.68 -21.93
CA VAL A 145 -0.71 -23.81 -23.10
C VAL A 145 0.58 -23.80 -23.93
N HIS A 146 0.48 -24.23 -25.18
CA HIS A 146 1.58 -24.26 -26.12
C HIS A 146 1.74 -22.92 -26.84
N TRP A 147 3.00 -22.50 -27.06
CA TRP A 147 3.38 -21.17 -27.53
C TRP A 147 2.72 -20.71 -28.85
N ASN A 148 2.23 -21.60 -29.73
CA ASN A 148 1.62 -21.16 -31.00
C ASN A 148 0.17 -20.70 -30.88
N GLU A 149 -0.45 -20.71 -29.68
CA GLU A 149 -1.80 -20.15 -29.52
C GLU A 149 -1.79 -18.64 -29.14
N LEU A 150 -0.60 -18.04 -28.99
CA LEU A 150 -0.42 -16.66 -28.53
C LEU A 150 0.18 -15.71 -29.59
N THR A 151 0.39 -16.18 -30.82
CA THR A 151 0.79 -15.39 -32.01
C THR A 151 -0.33 -15.41 -33.04
#